data_AF-A0A0F9JP90-F1
#
_entry.id   AF-A0A0F9JP90-F1
#
_cell.length_a   1.000
_cell.length_b   1.000
_cell.length_c   1.000
_cell.angle_alpha   90.00
_cell.angle_beta   90.00
_cell.angle_gamma   90.00
#
_symmetry.space_group_name_H-M   'P 1'
#
loop_
_entity.id
_entity.type
_entity.pdbx_description
1 polymer ?
#
loop_
_entity_poly.entity_id
_entity_poly.type
_entity_poly.pdbx_seq_one_letter_code
_entity_poly.pdbx_strand_id
1 'polypeptide(L)'
;MWPTDDWSTNTPEGQGMNSTYLLMMYDYIYNNSLDIGSILIIRNGIIVEEAYLEDSQVDDSMTQPSDAYNWGTVIYNTEGKLRNWFSTTKSISALLIGIAIQNGFIDNVSQTFFEFFPEKWNSSLVTRKLNITIEYLLRLISGIPWPFQSVFWSLYDEEDNPDYIDDVLALDLTNDPGDPYDSFDVQYSTDATNLLTAILNRSTGMYPEDFARQ
;
A
#
# COMPACT_ATOMS: atom_id res chain seq x y z
N MET A 1 1.99 -13.57 -23.48
CA MET A 1 3.01 -13.63 -22.42
C MET A 1 3.32 -12.19 -22.08
N TRP A 2 3.13 -11.80 -20.82
CA TRP A 2 3.47 -10.48 -20.30
C TRP A 2 4.88 -10.52 -19.68
N PRO A 3 5.63 -9.40 -19.63
CA PRO A 3 5.26 -8.05 -20.10
C PRO A 3 5.68 -7.72 -21.55
N THR A 4 4.90 -6.86 -22.24
CA THR A 4 5.18 -6.26 -23.57
C THR A 4 4.95 -4.74 -23.54
N ASP A 5 5.48 -4.01 -24.54
CA ASP A 5 5.38 -2.54 -24.61
C ASP A 5 3.94 -2.03 -24.77
N ASP A 6 3.06 -2.83 -25.40
CA ASP A 6 1.66 -2.51 -25.60
C ASP A 6 0.74 -3.57 -24.96
N TRP A 7 -0.42 -3.13 -24.47
CA TRP A 7 -1.50 -4.02 -24.06
C TRP A 7 -2.39 -4.37 -25.25
N SER A 8 -2.63 -5.67 -25.43
CA SER A 8 -3.65 -6.13 -26.39
C SER A 8 -5.06 -5.82 -25.86
N THR A 9 -5.94 -5.38 -26.75
CA THR A 9 -7.35 -5.12 -26.46
C THR A 9 -8.25 -6.11 -27.21
N ASN A 10 -9.40 -6.44 -26.63
CA ASN A 10 -10.43 -7.25 -27.30
C ASN A 10 -11.82 -6.97 -26.72
N THR A 11 -12.88 -7.36 -27.43
CA THR A 11 -14.25 -7.21 -26.91
C THR A 11 -14.50 -8.14 -25.72
N PRO A 12 -15.46 -7.81 -24.85
CA PRO A 12 -15.90 -8.71 -23.79
C PRO A 12 -16.24 -10.11 -24.31
N GLU A 13 -17.02 -10.22 -25.39
CA GLU A 13 -17.40 -11.51 -25.99
C GLU A 13 -16.19 -12.29 -26.50
N GLY A 14 -15.20 -11.59 -27.07
CA GLY A 14 -13.93 -12.17 -27.49
C GLY A 14 -13.12 -12.79 -26.35
N GLN A 15 -13.38 -12.38 -25.10
CA GLN A 15 -12.78 -12.94 -23.88
C GLN A 15 -13.76 -13.78 -23.04
N GLY A 16 -14.90 -14.18 -23.61
CA GLY A 16 -15.91 -14.99 -22.92
C GLY A 16 -16.60 -14.24 -21.77
N MET A 17 -16.74 -12.92 -21.90
CA MET A 17 -17.52 -12.05 -21.03
C MET A 17 -18.82 -11.65 -21.73
N ASN A 18 -19.86 -11.39 -20.93
CA ASN A 18 -21.11 -10.84 -21.42
C ASN A 18 -21.09 -9.32 -21.20
N SER A 19 -21.02 -8.54 -22.28
CA SER A 19 -20.98 -7.08 -22.24
C SER A 19 -22.19 -6.44 -21.54
N THR A 20 -23.32 -7.15 -21.42
CA THR A 20 -24.51 -6.68 -20.69
C THR A 20 -24.19 -6.29 -19.24
N TYR A 21 -23.28 -7.00 -18.57
CA TYR A 21 -22.90 -6.64 -17.20
C TYR A 21 -22.07 -5.35 -17.12
N LEU A 22 -21.29 -5.04 -18.16
CA LEU A 22 -20.57 -3.76 -18.24
C LEU A 22 -21.56 -2.61 -18.43
N LEU A 23 -22.56 -2.79 -19.29
CA LEU A 23 -23.64 -1.81 -19.45
C LEU A 23 -24.40 -1.60 -18.13
N MET A 24 -24.75 -2.68 -17.43
CA MET A 24 -25.41 -2.57 -16.11
C MET A 24 -24.54 -1.86 -15.06
N MET A 25 -23.22 -2.06 -15.10
CA MET A 25 -22.28 -1.33 -14.24
C MET A 25 -22.30 0.16 -14.57
N TYR A 26 -22.23 0.55 -15.84
CA TYR A 26 -22.32 1.96 -16.24
C TYR A 26 -23.66 2.58 -15.85
N ASP A 27 -24.77 1.90 -16.13
CA ASP A 27 -26.11 2.34 -15.71
C ASP A 27 -26.15 2.54 -14.18
N TYR A 28 -25.56 1.64 -13.40
CA TYR A 28 -25.50 1.76 -11.95
C TYR A 28 -24.66 2.96 -11.51
N ILE A 29 -23.47 3.17 -12.10
CA ILE A 29 -22.59 4.30 -11.81
C ILE A 29 -23.33 5.61 -12.07
N TYR A 30 -23.92 5.78 -13.25
CA TYR A 30 -24.60 7.01 -13.63
C TYR A 30 -25.90 7.24 -12.85
N ASN A 31 -26.75 6.23 -12.71
CA ASN A 31 -28.04 6.36 -12.01
C ASN A 31 -27.89 6.63 -10.51
N ASN A 32 -26.75 6.25 -9.90
CA ASN A 32 -26.46 6.52 -8.49
C ASN A 32 -25.46 7.67 -8.30
N SER A 33 -25.04 8.34 -9.39
CA SER A 33 -24.06 9.43 -9.37
C SER A 33 -22.80 9.06 -8.57
N LEU A 34 -22.28 7.85 -8.79
CA LEU A 34 -21.08 7.39 -8.11
C LEU A 34 -19.86 8.14 -8.62
N ASP A 35 -18.98 8.54 -7.70
CA ASP A 35 -17.73 9.20 -8.02
C ASP A 35 -16.65 8.19 -8.44
N ILE A 36 -16.80 7.65 -9.65
CA ILE A 36 -15.85 6.72 -10.27
C ILE A 36 -15.15 7.43 -11.42
N GLY A 37 -13.84 7.65 -11.31
CA GLY A 37 -13.10 8.39 -12.34
C GLY A 37 -12.62 7.56 -13.52
N SER A 38 -12.32 6.28 -13.31
CA SER A 38 -11.82 5.41 -14.37
C SER A 38 -12.10 3.95 -14.06
N ILE A 39 -12.21 3.15 -15.11
CA ILE A 39 -12.43 1.71 -15.05
C ILE A 39 -11.42 1.04 -15.98
N LEU A 40 -10.71 0.05 -15.47
CA LEU A 40 -9.85 -0.83 -16.25
C LEU A 40 -10.19 -2.28 -15.90
N ILE A 41 -10.56 -3.07 -16.91
CA ILE A 41 -10.87 -4.48 -16.74
C ILE A 41 -9.96 -5.29 -17.66
N ILE A 42 -9.28 -6.26 -17.06
CA ILE A 42 -8.35 -7.17 -17.74
C ILE A 42 -8.85 -8.60 -17.55
N ARG A 43 -8.90 -9.37 -18.63
CA ARG A 43 -9.17 -10.81 -18.59
C ARG A 43 -8.21 -11.55 -19.52
N ASN A 44 -7.64 -12.66 -19.05
CA ASN A 44 -6.64 -13.45 -19.77
C ASN A 44 -5.41 -12.63 -20.23
N GLY A 45 -5.06 -11.57 -19.51
CA GLY A 45 -3.98 -10.65 -19.87
C GLY A 45 -4.32 -9.74 -21.07
N ILE A 46 -5.59 -9.54 -21.39
CA ILE A 46 -6.09 -8.66 -22.44
C ILE A 46 -6.99 -7.60 -21.80
N ILE A 47 -6.83 -6.33 -22.17
CA ILE A 47 -7.74 -5.27 -21.77
C ILE A 47 -9.06 -5.49 -22.50
N VAL A 48 -10.14 -5.63 -21.73
CA VAL A 48 -11.50 -5.82 -22.25
C VAL A 48 -12.35 -4.56 -22.13
N GLU A 49 -12.00 -3.68 -21.21
CA GLU A 49 -12.65 -2.40 -20.99
C GLU A 49 -11.63 -1.43 -20.39
N GLU A 50 -11.55 -0.23 -20.96
CA GLU A 50 -10.80 0.89 -20.42
C GLU A 50 -11.63 2.15 -20.68
N ALA A 51 -12.05 2.83 -19.61
CA ALA A 51 -12.89 4.01 -19.68
C ALA A 51 -12.49 5.05 -18.64
N TYR A 52 -12.58 6.31 -19.04
CA TYR A 52 -12.32 7.49 -18.21
C TYR A 52 -13.60 8.31 -18.19
N LEU A 53 -14.22 8.47 -17.02
CA LEU A 53 -15.57 9.03 -16.89
C LEU A 53 -15.49 10.55 -16.66
N GLU A 54 -15.97 11.33 -17.65
CA GLU A 54 -15.84 12.80 -17.68
C GLU A 54 -16.55 13.53 -16.54
N ASP A 55 -17.56 12.91 -15.92
CA ASP A 55 -18.39 13.50 -14.86
C ASP A 55 -17.99 13.13 -13.43
N SER A 56 -16.97 12.28 -13.24
CA SER A 56 -16.36 12.18 -11.91
C SER A 56 -15.74 13.54 -11.63
N GLN A 57 -16.23 14.25 -10.62
CA GLN A 57 -15.56 15.45 -10.15
C GLN A 57 -14.19 14.97 -9.70
N VAL A 58 -13.17 15.16 -10.54
CA VAL A 58 -11.81 14.92 -10.11
C VAL A 58 -11.60 15.93 -9.01
N ASP A 59 -11.60 15.47 -7.75
CA ASP A 59 -11.19 16.31 -6.65
C ASP A 59 -9.77 16.77 -6.99
N ASP A 60 -9.64 18.02 -7.42
CA ASP A 60 -8.38 18.59 -7.85
C ASP A 60 -7.34 18.51 -6.71
N SER A 61 -7.78 18.44 -5.45
CA SER A 61 -6.91 18.17 -4.31
C SER A 61 -6.25 16.78 -4.44
N MET A 62 -6.98 15.77 -4.90
CA MET A 62 -6.45 14.41 -5.05
C MET A 62 -5.63 14.17 -6.32
N THR A 63 -5.44 15.21 -7.14
CA THR A 63 -4.54 15.19 -8.30
C THR A 63 -3.17 15.74 -7.95
N GLN A 64 -2.16 15.42 -8.77
CA GLN A 64 -0.81 15.90 -8.58
C GLN A 64 -0.32 16.61 -9.86
N PRO A 65 0.23 17.83 -9.74
CA PRO A 65 0.35 18.66 -8.52
C PRO A 65 -1.00 19.29 -8.09
N SER A 66 -1.27 19.41 -6.79
CA SER A 66 -2.39 20.24 -6.28
C SER A 66 -1.95 21.24 -5.22
N ASP A 67 -2.65 22.38 -5.13
CA ASP A 67 -2.40 23.42 -4.12
C ASP A 67 -3.04 23.08 -2.75
N ALA A 68 -3.93 22.08 -2.71
CA ALA A 68 -4.75 21.76 -1.54
C ALA A 68 -4.31 20.49 -0.80
N TYR A 69 -3.57 19.59 -1.45
CA TYR A 69 -3.30 18.25 -0.90
C TYR A 69 -2.06 17.62 -1.55
N ASN A 70 -0.90 17.99 -1.02
CA ASN A 70 0.39 17.38 -1.34
C ASN A 70 0.82 16.46 -0.19
N TRP A 71 0.20 15.29 -0.08
CA TRP A 71 0.71 14.22 0.77
C TRP A 71 1.69 13.37 -0.02
N GLY A 72 2.98 13.70 0.06
CA GLY A 72 4.08 12.95 -0.56
C GLY A 72 4.66 13.58 -1.82
N THR A 73 5.40 12.79 -2.59
CA THR A 73 6.15 13.23 -3.78
C THR A 73 5.24 13.78 -4.86
N VAL A 74 5.42 15.06 -5.17
CA VAL A 74 4.80 15.70 -6.33
C VAL A 74 5.47 15.17 -7.61
N ILE A 75 4.71 14.45 -8.44
CA ILE A 75 5.20 13.93 -9.72
C ILE A 75 4.89 14.95 -10.81
N TYR A 76 5.92 15.64 -11.30
CA TYR A 76 5.82 16.55 -12.44
C TYR A 76 5.93 15.79 -13.77
N ASN A 77 5.35 16.35 -14.84
CA ASN A 77 5.50 15.90 -16.24
C ASN A 77 4.95 14.49 -16.54
N THR A 78 3.75 14.16 -16.07
CA THR A 78 3.05 12.94 -16.49
C THR A 78 1.99 13.24 -17.55
N GLU A 79 1.78 12.29 -18.47
CA GLU A 79 0.64 12.31 -19.38
C GLU A 79 -0.58 11.76 -18.62
N GLY A 80 -1.63 12.58 -18.43
CA GLY A 80 -2.86 12.20 -17.73
C GLY A 80 -3.04 12.84 -16.35
N LYS A 81 -4.18 12.58 -15.70
CA LYS A 81 -4.45 13.03 -14.33
C LYS A 81 -4.04 11.94 -13.35
N LEU A 82 -2.99 12.18 -12.57
CA LEU A 82 -2.59 11.29 -11.47
C LEU A 82 -3.63 11.31 -10.35
N ARG A 83 -3.78 10.17 -9.65
CA ARG A 83 -4.61 10.08 -8.44
C ARG A 83 -3.82 9.43 -7.31
N ASN A 84 -4.06 9.90 -6.08
CA ASN A 84 -3.55 9.24 -4.89
C ASN A 84 -4.23 7.88 -4.69
N TRP A 85 -3.44 6.81 -4.59
CA TRP A 85 -3.94 5.44 -4.42
C TRP A 85 -3.95 4.97 -2.95
N PHE A 86 -3.49 5.82 -2.02
CA PHE A 86 -3.45 5.58 -0.57
C PHE A 86 -2.96 4.18 -0.22
N SER A 87 -3.76 3.45 0.53
CA SER A 87 -3.50 2.12 1.05
C SER A 87 -3.19 1.06 0.00
N THR A 88 -3.46 1.29 -1.28
CA THR A 88 -3.00 0.42 -2.38
C THR A 88 -1.46 0.31 -2.39
N THR A 89 -0.76 1.32 -1.89
CA THR A 89 0.71 1.33 -1.74
C THR A 89 1.24 0.18 -0.87
N LYS A 90 0.43 -0.36 0.05
CA LYS A 90 0.82 -1.50 0.89
C LYS A 90 1.07 -2.76 0.04
N SER A 91 0.31 -2.95 -1.04
CA SER A 91 0.52 -4.06 -1.98
C SER A 91 1.84 -3.93 -2.74
N ILE A 92 2.23 -2.70 -3.10
CA ILE A 92 3.54 -2.43 -3.71
C ILE A 92 4.65 -2.68 -2.69
N SER A 93 4.50 -2.20 -1.46
CA SER A 93 5.47 -2.42 -0.38
C SER A 93 5.67 -3.93 -0.11
N ALA A 94 4.58 -4.70 -0.08
CA ALA A 94 4.62 -6.15 0.07
C ALA A 94 5.35 -6.84 -1.11
N LEU A 95 5.11 -6.38 -2.35
CA LEU A 95 5.82 -6.86 -3.53
C LEU A 95 7.33 -6.59 -3.42
N LEU A 96 7.72 -5.38 -3.02
CA LEU A 96 9.14 -5.01 -2.85
C LEU A 96 9.83 -5.88 -1.80
N ILE A 97 9.16 -6.24 -0.71
CA ILE A 97 9.68 -7.21 0.27
C ILE A 97 9.89 -8.58 -0.37
N GLY A 98 8.93 -9.05 -1.17
CA GLY A 98 9.08 -10.29 -1.93
C GLY A 98 10.29 -10.27 -2.87
N ILE A 99 10.50 -9.16 -3.58
CA ILE A 99 11.67 -8.95 -4.45
C ILE A 99 12.97 -8.92 -3.63
N ALA A 100 12.98 -8.24 -2.48
CA ALA A 100 14.13 -8.20 -1.58
C ALA A 100 14.51 -9.60 -1.05
N ILE A 101 13.50 -10.43 -0.74
CA ILE A 101 13.71 -11.84 -0.40
C ILE A 101 14.30 -12.60 -1.59
N GLN A 102 13.70 -12.47 -2.77
CA GLN A 102 14.16 -13.15 -3.99
C GLN A 102 15.62 -12.80 -4.33
N ASN A 103 16.03 -11.55 -4.09
CA ASN A 103 17.37 -11.06 -4.35
C ASN A 103 18.37 -11.32 -3.21
N GLY A 104 17.93 -11.94 -2.11
CA GLY A 104 18.80 -12.32 -0.99
C GLY A 104 19.17 -11.16 -0.05
N PHE A 105 18.45 -10.04 -0.07
CA PHE A 105 18.59 -8.98 0.94
C PHE A 105 17.89 -9.33 2.26
N ILE A 106 16.84 -10.15 2.18
CA ILE A 106 16.06 -10.67 3.30
C ILE A 106 16.03 -12.20 3.14
N ASP A 107 16.24 -12.96 4.20
CA ASP A 107 16.28 -14.42 4.11
C ASP A 107 14.89 -15.01 3.86
N ASN A 108 13.90 -14.58 4.67
CA ASN A 108 12.51 -15.04 4.58
C ASN A 108 11.57 -14.23 5.48
N VAL A 109 10.26 -14.49 5.38
CA VAL A 109 9.23 -13.77 6.12
C VAL A 109 9.17 -14.09 7.63
N SER A 110 9.86 -15.12 8.11
CA SER A 110 9.87 -15.46 9.54
C SER A 110 10.88 -14.64 10.36
N GLN A 111 11.75 -13.87 9.70
CA GLN A 111 12.64 -12.95 10.40
C GLN A 111 11.84 -11.89 11.15
N THR A 112 12.27 -11.60 12.38
CA THR A 112 11.66 -10.62 13.27
C THR A 112 12.12 -9.21 12.93
N PHE A 113 11.30 -8.19 13.24
CA PHE A 113 11.69 -6.78 13.10
C PHE A 113 13.01 -6.49 13.85
N PHE A 114 13.18 -7.04 15.05
CA PHE A 114 14.35 -6.83 15.89
C PHE A 114 15.62 -7.57 15.42
N GLU A 115 15.53 -8.49 14.46
CA GLU A 115 16.73 -8.99 13.77
C GLU A 115 17.38 -7.92 12.89
N PHE A 116 16.58 -7.00 12.33
CA PHE A 116 17.05 -5.88 11.50
C PHE A 116 17.39 -4.63 12.32
N PHE A 117 16.71 -4.45 13.45
CA PHE A 117 16.86 -3.29 14.34
C PHE A 117 17.11 -3.71 15.80
N PRO A 118 18.17 -4.49 16.09
CA PRO A 118 18.45 -4.97 17.46
C PRO A 118 18.71 -3.82 18.44
N GLU A 119 19.23 -2.69 17.96
CA GLU A 119 19.50 -1.48 18.76
C GLU A 119 18.24 -0.78 19.27
N LYS A 120 17.08 -1.05 18.66
CA LYS A 120 15.79 -0.47 19.04
C LYS A 120 15.14 -1.21 20.21
N TRP A 121 15.67 -2.36 20.60
CA TRP A 121 15.15 -3.11 21.74
C TRP A 121 15.58 -2.48 23.06
N ASN A 122 14.63 -2.33 23.98
CA ASN A 122 14.90 -2.02 25.38
C ASN A 122 13.90 -2.74 26.30
N SER A 123 14.27 -2.91 27.57
CA SER A 123 13.46 -3.67 28.54
C SER A 123 12.18 -2.95 29.01
N SER A 124 11.94 -1.71 28.60
CA SER A 124 10.65 -1.03 28.86
C SER A 124 9.59 -1.35 27.81
N LEU A 125 9.98 -1.84 26.63
CA LEU A 125 9.03 -2.34 25.64
C LEU A 125 8.43 -3.68 26.09
N VAL A 126 7.16 -3.90 25.76
CA VAL A 126 6.50 -5.18 26.04
C VAL A 126 7.16 -6.32 25.26
N THR A 127 7.59 -7.38 25.96
CA THR A 127 8.41 -8.48 25.41
C THR A 127 7.83 -9.12 24.15
N ARG A 128 6.50 -9.20 24.05
CA ARG A 128 5.83 -9.77 22.88
C ARG A 128 6.12 -9.04 21.56
N LYS A 129 6.58 -7.78 21.58
CA LYS A 129 7.04 -7.07 20.36
C LYS A 129 8.22 -7.76 19.67
N LEU A 130 9.02 -8.53 20.41
CA LEU A 130 10.10 -9.34 19.84
C LEU A 130 9.60 -10.40 18.84
N ASN A 131 8.32 -10.78 18.91
CA ASN A 131 7.71 -11.77 18.03
C ASN A 131 7.15 -11.18 16.73
N ILE A 132 7.25 -9.86 16.51
CA ILE A 132 6.75 -9.24 15.28
C ILE A 132 7.67 -9.65 14.12
N THR A 133 7.16 -10.50 13.23
CA THR A 133 7.84 -10.95 12.02
C THR A 133 7.44 -10.15 10.79
N ILE A 134 8.24 -10.25 9.72
CA ILE A 134 7.86 -9.75 8.39
C ILE A 134 6.51 -10.33 7.96
N GLU A 135 6.26 -11.61 8.21
CA GLU A 135 4.98 -12.26 7.91
C GLU A 135 3.81 -11.57 8.62
N TYR A 136 3.95 -11.24 9.91
CA TYR A 136 2.88 -10.59 10.66
C TYR A 136 2.65 -9.14 10.23
N LEU A 137 3.69 -8.43 9.80
CA LEU A 137 3.55 -7.11 9.19
C LEU A 137 2.82 -7.20 7.84
N LEU A 138 3.22 -8.14 6.96
CA LEU A 138 2.59 -8.36 5.64
C LEU A 138 1.12 -8.76 5.74
N ARG A 139 0.77 -9.54 6.77
CA ARG A 139 -0.59 -10.02 7.02
C ARG A 139 -1.44 -9.05 7.84
N LEU A 140 -0.86 -7.92 8.28
CA LEU A 140 -1.52 -6.93 9.13
C LEU A 140 -2.05 -7.55 10.44
N ILE A 141 -1.24 -8.41 11.07
CA ILE A 141 -1.55 -9.10 12.34
C ILE A 141 -0.40 -8.95 13.35
N SER A 142 0.34 -7.84 13.30
CA SER A 142 1.43 -7.54 14.23
C SER A 142 0.95 -7.07 15.61
N GLY A 143 -0.34 -6.73 15.74
CA GLY A 143 -0.92 -6.15 16.94
C GLY A 143 -0.65 -4.64 17.10
N ILE A 144 0.08 -3.99 16.18
CA ILE A 144 0.28 -2.53 16.22
C ILE A 144 -1.07 -1.85 15.90
N PRO A 145 -1.52 -0.87 16.70
CA PRO A 145 -2.87 -0.32 16.59
C PRO A 145 -3.07 0.61 15.39
N TRP A 146 -4.35 0.83 15.07
CA TRP A 146 -4.88 1.85 14.16
C TRP A 146 -6.43 1.87 14.30
N PRO A 147 -7.16 2.98 14.03
CA PRO A 147 -6.68 4.34 13.73
C PRO A 147 -6.48 5.22 14.98
N PHE A 148 -7.10 4.89 16.12
CA PHE A 148 -7.24 5.82 17.24
C PHE A 148 -5.96 6.08 18.04
N GLN A 149 -4.97 5.20 17.93
CA GLN A 149 -3.67 5.30 18.62
C GLN A 149 -2.50 5.42 17.63
N SER A 150 -2.78 5.66 16.35
CA SER A 150 -1.75 5.77 15.35
C SER A 150 -0.92 7.04 15.53
N VAL A 151 0.40 6.92 15.33
CA VAL A 151 1.30 8.08 15.24
C VAL A 151 1.44 8.58 13.80
N PHE A 152 0.86 7.90 12.82
CA PHE A 152 0.96 8.25 11.40
C PHE A 152 0.73 9.73 11.14
N TRP A 153 -0.35 10.33 11.66
CA TRP A 153 -0.62 11.74 11.39
C TRP A 153 0.43 12.68 11.99
N SER A 154 1.03 12.34 13.14
CA SER A 154 2.17 13.09 13.68
C SER A 154 3.48 12.87 12.92
N LEU A 155 3.65 11.74 12.22
CA LEU A 155 4.81 11.50 11.37
C LEU A 155 4.81 12.35 10.09
N TYR A 156 3.65 12.87 9.68
CA TYR A 156 3.53 13.70 8.47
C TYR A 156 3.77 15.18 8.72
N ASP A 157 3.52 15.68 9.94
CA ASP A 157 3.75 17.10 10.27
C ASP A 157 5.25 17.40 10.48
N GLU A 158 6.07 16.39 10.77
CA GLU A 158 7.51 16.50 10.90
C GLU A 158 8.19 15.85 9.69
N GLU A 159 8.31 16.61 8.58
CA GLU A 159 9.07 16.23 7.36
C GLU A 159 10.49 15.71 7.65
N ASP A 160 10.99 15.90 8.87
CA ASP A 160 12.29 15.46 9.39
C ASP A 160 12.17 14.64 10.70
N ASN A 161 11.24 13.68 10.83
CA ASN A 161 11.31 12.66 11.90
C ASN A 161 12.03 11.38 11.40
N PRO A 162 13.38 11.34 11.42
CA PRO A 162 14.15 10.18 10.96
C PRO A 162 13.99 8.95 11.85
N ASP A 163 13.24 9.03 12.96
CA ASP A 163 13.15 7.97 13.96
C ASP A 163 11.72 7.64 14.40
N TYR A 164 10.79 7.65 13.44
CA TYR A 164 9.40 7.21 13.67
C TYR A 164 9.29 5.78 14.21
N ILE A 165 10.34 4.96 14.06
CA ILE A 165 10.39 3.59 14.55
C ILE A 165 10.17 3.58 16.06
N ASP A 166 10.80 4.48 16.81
CA ASP A 166 10.65 4.54 18.26
C ASP A 166 9.22 4.90 18.67
N ASP A 167 8.58 5.81 17.95
CA ASP A 167 7.18 6.21 18.17
C ASP A 167 6.22 5.03 17.92
N VAL A 168 6.40 4.29 16.83
CA VAL A 168 5.59 3.10 16.53
C VAL A 168 5.85 1.99 17.55
N LEU A 169 7.10 1.81 17.99
CA LEU A 169 7.45 0.81 19.00
C LEU A 169 6.90 1.17 20.39
N ALA A 170 6.71 2.45 20.71
CA ALA A 170 6.12 2.91 21.96
C ALA A 170 4.61 2.60 22.09
N LEU A 171 3.92 2.34 20.97
CA LEU A 171 2.49 2.01 20.98
C LEU A 171 2.20 0.69 21.70
N ASP A 172 1.17 0.66 22.53
CA ASP A 172 0.64 -0.58 23.10
C ASP A 172 0.09 -1.47 21.99
N LEU A 173 0.42 -2.77 21.99
CA LEU A 173 -0.19 -3.67 21.02
C LEU A 173 -1.64 -3.99 21.43
N THR A 174 -2.55 -4.03 20.48
CA THR A 174 -3.96 -4.39 20.69
C THR A 174 -4.12 -5.90 20.90
N ASN A 175 -3.37 -6.70 20.15
CA ASN A 175 -3.39 -8.17 20.17
C ASN A 175 -1.96 -8.72 20.17
N ASP A 176 -1.78 -10.02 20.41
CA ASP A 176 -0.47 -10.64 20.28
C ASP A 176 -0.08 -10.78 18.80
N PRO A 177 1.21 -10.55 18.44
CA PRO A 177 1.65 -10.74 17.06
C PRO A 177 1.35 -12.17 16.58
N GLY A 178 0.63 -12.28 15.46
CA GLY A 178 0.20 -13.55 14.88
C GLY A 178 -1.20 -14.01 15.29
N ASP A 179 -1.88 -13.30 16.20
CA ASP A 179 -3.30 -13.54 16.47
C ASP A 179 -4.12 -13.41 15.16
N PRO A 180 -5.18 -14.22 14.96
CA PRO A 180 -5.99 -14.14 13.76
C PRO A 180 -6.57 -12.74 13.51
N TYR A 181 -6.67 -12.36 12.24
CA TYR A 181 -7.29 -11.09 11.85
C TYR A 181 -8.77 -11.07 12.25
N ASP A 182 -9.13 -10.13 13.11
CA ASP A 182 -10.47 -9.98 13.69
C ASP A 182 -11.23 -8.84 13.01
N SER A 183 -10.74 -7.61 13.12
CA SER A 183 -11.40 -6.43 12.53
C SER A 183 -10.42 -5.34 12.08
N PHE A 184 -10.89 -4.52 11.15
CA PHE A 184 -10.15 -3.38 10.60
C PHE A 184 -9.70 -2.39 11.67
N ASP A 185 -10.60 -2.03 12.59
CA ASP A 185 -10.34 -1.04 13.65
C ASP A 185 -9.38 -1.52 14.75
N VAL A 186 -8.88 -2.76 14.64
CA VAL A 186 -7.99 -3.37 15.65
C VAL A 186 -6.62 -3.72 15.06
N GLN A 187 -6.57 -4.18 13.81
CA GLN A 187 -5.35 -4.80 13.24
C GLN A 187 -4.84 -4.15 11.96
N TYR A 188 -5.67 -3.42 11.21
CA TYR A 188 -5.23 -2.76 9.99
C TYR A 188 -4.33 -1.56 10.31
N SER A 189 -3.00 -1.69 10.27
CA SER A 189 -2.10 -0.61 10.69
C SER A 189 -1.18 -0.09 9.59
N THR A 190 -1.25 1.23 9.34
CA THR A 190 -0.27 1.91 8.48
C THR A 190 1.09 2.04 9.18
N ASP A 191 1.11 2.24 10.50
CA ASP A 191 2.35 2.27 11.30
C ASP A 191 3.11 0.94 11.19
N ALA A 192 2.40 -0.20 11.22
CA ALA A 192 2.99 -1.51 10.97
C ALA A 192 3.59 -1.62 9.56
N THR A 193 2.92 -1.05 8.55
CA THR A 193 3.45 -1.04 7.18
C THR A 193 4.73 -0.19 7.10
N ASN A 194 4.83 0.89 7.85
CA ASN A 194 6.06 1.69 7.89
C ASN A 194 7.24 0.91 8.49
N LEU A 195 7.01 0.04 9.49
CA LEU A 195 8.07 -0.86 9.94
C LEU A 195 8.55 -1.82 8.84
N LEU A 196 7.65 -2.25 7.95
CA LEU A 196 8.01 -3.09 6.81
C LEU A 196 8.90 -2.34 5.81
N THR A 197 8.60 -1.07 5.52
CA THR A 197 9.43 -0.24 4.63
C THR A 197 10.77 0.13 5.30
N ALA A 198 10.82 0.27 6.63
CA ALA A 198 12.08 0.39 7.38
C ALA A 198 12.96 -0.85 7.22
N ILE A 199 12.40 -2.06 7.31
CA ILE A 199 13.14 -3.32 7.07
C ILE A 199 13.70 -3.33 5.64
N LEU A 200 12.89 -2.96 4.64
CA LEU A 200 13.35 -2.88 3.24
C LEU A 200 14.54 -1.92 3.10
N ASN A 201 14.44 -0.72 3.68
CA ASN A 201 15.50 0.27 3.65
C ASN A 201 16.77 -0.23 4.35
N ARG A 202 16.66 -0.79 5.55
CA ARG A 202 17.79 -1.36 6.31
C ARG A 202 18.51 -2.46 5.54
N SER A 203 17.74 -3.34 4.89
CA SER A 203 18.26 -4.53 4.22
C SER A 203 18.92 -4.21 2.88
N THR A 204 18.44 -3.18 2.17
CA THR A 204 18.90 -2.82 0.82
C THR A 204 19.85 -1.61 0.81
N GLY A 205 19.81 -0.78 1.85
CA GLY A 205 20.49 0.52 1.90
C GLY A 205 19.83 1.59 1.02
N MET A 206 18.60 1.38 0.56
CA MET A 206 17.90 2.23 -0.40
C MET A 206 16.54 2.68 0.12
N TYR A 207 16.10 3.88 -0.25
CA TYR A 207 14.71 4.26 0.00
C TYR A 207 13.76 3.35 -0.80
N PRO A 208 12.57 3.02 -0.30
CA PRO A 208 11.63 2.13 -0.99
C PRO A 208 11.33 2.53 -2.44
N GLU A 209 11.23 3.83 -2.73
CA GLU A 209 11.01 4.38 -4.06
C GLU A 209 12.21 4.19 -5.00
N ASP A 210 13.43 4.25 -4.49
CA ASP A 210 14.64 3.99 -5.27
C ASP A 210 14.82 2.50 -5.53
N PHE A 211 14.43 1.66 -4.58
CA PHE A 211 14.38 0.21 -4.78
C PHE A 211 13.33 -0.19 -5.83
N ALA A 212 12.16 0.47 -5.83
CA ALA A 212 11.10 0.21 -6.80
C ALA A 212 11.43 0.61 -8.25
N ARG A 213 12.41 1.49 -8.46
CA ARG A 213 12.82 1.98 -9.78
C ARG A 213 13.86 1.10 -10.50
N GLN A 214 14.44 0.13 -9.80
CA GLN A 214 15.41 -0.81 -10.37
C GLN A 214 14.73 -1.89 -11.21
#